data_AF-A8LZR8-F1
#
_entry.id   AF-A8LZR8-F1
#
_cell.length_a   1.000
_cell.length_b   1.000
_cell.length_c   1.000
_cell.angle_alpha   90.00
_cell.angle_beta   90.00
_cell.angle_gamma   90.00
#
_symmetry.space_group_name_H-M   'P 1'
#
loop_
_entity.id
_entity.type
_entity.pdbx_description
1 polymer ?
#
loop_
_entity_poly.entity_id
_entity_poly.type
_entity_poly.pdbx_seq_one_letter_code
_entity_poly.pdbx_strand_id
1 'polypeptide(L)'
;MTVGESLQSDSVTTSRPSPERLNASFWRLCSASAASNLADGIVKVGLPLVAVGLTDSPVLVAGVAMAFSLPWLLVALPAGALVDRLDRRKVMLAANTLRAALFGATALAVTLGVTSIWLLYVVAFGAGVAETLYDTSAQSILPQVVARDVLPQANGRLHFVELAANQFVGPPLAGFLVAGGAALAVAGPAGLWAVAVAALLLVRGRYRVERDRPTALRADITEGLRFLWRHRLLRTLAVMVGGSNFTTSAVLAVLVLYAVGSDSAMGLTEPGYGLLLTALAGGIMLGSLVAARIERWLGRPLSLGTSLLACAAVVGIPALSTNPFVLGAVFLAGGVLIATWNVITVSLRQLITPDRLLGRVNSGYRMLAWGSLPLGAAAGGLLAEWFGLRAVFAIMGVLALSLLLGMFWVTDSAIHAAERDADRQE
;
A
#
# COMPACT_ATOMS: atom_id res chain seq x y z
N MET A 1 69.67 1.20 35.28
CA MET A 1 69.81 0.81 33.86
C MET A 1 68.48 0.17 33.47
N THR A 2 67.65 0.94 32.77
CA THR A 2 66.23 0.72 32.53
C THR A 2 66.02 -0.33 31.44
N VAL A 3 65.26 -1.38 31.76
CA VAL A 3 64.77 -2.37 30.79
C VAL A 3 63.57 -1.74 30.07
N GLY A 4 63.72 -1.46 28.78
CA GLY A 4 62.64 -0.97 27.93
C GLY A 4 61.85 -2.13 27.35
N GLU A 5 60.62 -2.32 27.83
CA GLU A 5 59.62 -3.20 27.22
C GLU A 5 59.14 -2.60 25.89
N SER A 6 59.31 -3.36 24.80
CA SER A 6 58.71 -3.10 23.50
C SER A 6 57.21 -3.41 23.55
N LEU A 7 56.38 -2.37 23.59
CA LEU A 7 54.94 -2.48 23.35
C LEU A 7 54.70 -2.81 21.87
N GLN A 8 54.46 -4.09 21.57
CA GLN A 8 53.89 -4.53 20.30
C GLN A 8 52.41 -4.09 20.28
N SER A 9 52.12 -3.07 19.46
CA SER A 9 50.76 -2.66 19.15
C SER A 9 50.14 -3.65 18.17
N ASP A 10 49.43 -4.65 18.71
CA ASP A 10 48.52 -5.48 17.92
C ASP A 10 47.38 -4.61 17.38
N SER A 11 47.58 -4.10 16.17
CA SER A 11 46.54 -3.47 15.37
C SER A 11 45.53 -4.56 14.96
N VAL A 12 44.52 -4.77 15.81
CA VAL A 12 43.32 -5.53 15.45
C VAL A 12 42.67 -4.81 14.27
N THR A 13 43.02 -5.28 13.07
CA THR A 13 42.43 -4.80 11.83
C THR A 13 41.03 -5.38 11.81
N THR A 14 40.05 -4.65 12.35
CA THR A 14 38.63 -4.97 12.19
C THR A 14 38.32 -4.82 10.70
N SER A 15 38.47 -5.91 9.94
CA SER A 15 37.98 -6.00 8.58
C SER A 15 36.47 -5.75 8.65
N ARG A 16 36.03 -4.59 8.18
CA ARG A 16 34.60 -4.34 7.99
C ARG A 16 34.08 -5.47 7.08
N PRO A 17 33.08 -6.26 7.51
CA PRO A 17 32.52 -7.28 6.63
C PRO A 17 32.09 -6.58 5.33
N SER A 18 32.50 -7.14 4.20
CA SER A 18 32.09 -6.65 2.89
C SER A 18 30.56 -6.67 2.86
N PRO A 19 29.88 -5.63 2.33
CA PRO A 19 28.42 -5.61 2.34
C PRO A 19 27.90 -6.86 1.64
N GLU A 20 27.25 -7.75 2.40
CA GLU A 20 26.69 -8.97 1.83
C GLU A 20 25.77 -8.59 0.67
N ARG A 21 25.99 -9.21 -0.49
CA ARG A 21 25.20 -8.91 -1.68
C ARG A 21 23.87 -9.65 -1.59
N LEU A 22 22.78 -8.99 -1.99
CA LEU A 22 21.47 -9.62 -2.10
C LEU A 22 21.54 -10.88 -2.97
N ASN A 23 21.11 -12.01 -2.39
CA ASN A 23 21.26 -13.33 -2.98
C ASN A 23 20.23 -13.61 -4.10
N ALA A 24 20.41 -14.73 -4.82
CA ALA A 24 19.51 -15.12 -5.91
C ALA A 24 18.06 -15.39 -5.45
N SER A 25 17.87 -15.85 -4.21
CA SER A 25 16.53 -16.10 -3.64
C SER A 25 15.76 -14.80 -3.44
N PHE A 26 16.43 -13.73 -3.00
CA PHE A 26 15.86 -12.40 -2.94
C PHE A 26 15.39 -11.93 -4.32
N TRP A 27 16.24 -12.05 -5.35
CA TRP A 27 15.87 -11.57 -6.68
C TRP A 27 14.71 -12.37 -7.30
N ARG A 28 14.63 -13.68 -7.04
CA ARG A 28 13.47 -14.50 -7.46
C ARG A 28 12.19 -14.06 -6.76
N LEU A 29 12.24 -13.83 -5.44
CA LEU A 29 11.11 -13.29 -4.69
C LEU A 29 10.72 -11.89 -5.21
N CYS A 30 11.71 -11.03 -5.44
CA CYS A 30 11.52 -9.67 -5.94
C CYS A 30 10.86 -9.67 -7.33
N SER A 31 11.31 -10.52 -8.26
CA SER A 31 10.67 -10.68 -9.57
C SER A 31 9.24 -11.20 -9.48
N ALA A 32 8.96 -12.12 -8.55
CA ALA A 32 7.60 -12.58 -8.31
C ALA A 32 6.70 -11.46 -7.77
N SER A 33 7.18 -10.72 -6.77
CA SER A 33 6.48 -9.54 -6.25
C SER A 33 6.26 -8.48 -7.30
N ALA A 34 7.23 -8.21 -8.17
CA ALA A 34 7.12 -7.27 -9.28
C ALA A 34 5.98 -7.64 -10.23
N ALA A 35 5.98 -8.88 -10.72
CA ALA A 35 4.96 -9.37 -11.66
C ALA A 35 3.56 -9.38 -11.02
N SER A 36 3.46 -9.84 -9.77
CA SER A 36 2.20 -9.85 -9.02
C SER A 36 1.65 -8.44 -8.80
N ASN A 37 2.50 -7.51 -8.34
CA ASN A 37 2.10 -6.13 -8.07
C ASN A 37 1.76 -5.36 -9.35
N LEU A 38 2.44 -5.66 -10.47
CA LEU A 38 2.10 -5.10 -11.77
C LEU A 38 0.69 -5.53 -12.20
N ALA A 39 0.37 -6.82 -12.03
CA ALA A 39 -0.97 -7.34 -12.29
C ALA A 39 -2.02 -6.65 -11.41
N ASP A 40 -1.74 -6.52 -10.11
CA ASP A 40 -2.64 -5.85 -9.15
C ASP A 40 -2.86 -4.37 -9.54
N GLY A 41 -1.81 -3.68 -9.99
CA GLY A 41 -1.89 -2.30 -10.48
C GLY A 41 -2.72 -2.16 -11.75
N ILE A 42 -2.57 -3.12 -12.68
CA ILE A 42 -3.41 -3.20 -13.88
C ILE A 42 -4.87 -3.38 -13.49
N VAL A 43 -5.17 -4.32 -12.59
CA VAL A 43 -6.54 -4.67 -12.21
C VAL A 43 -7.27 -3.51 -11.53
N LYS A 44 -6.57 -2.74 -10.68
CA LYS A 44 -7.15 -1.58 -9.99
C LYS A 44 -7.80 -0.57 -10.94
N VAL A 45 -7.27 -0.42 -12.15
CA VAL A 45 -7.81 0.48 -13.18
C VAL A 45 -8.57 -0.25 -14.28
N GLY A 46 -8.06 -1.40 -14.71
CA GLY A 46 -8.61 -2.19 -15.80
C GLY A 46 -9.97 -2.80 -15.48
N LEU A 47 -10.18 -3.26 -14.24
CA LEU A 47 -11.42 -3.94 -13.87
C LEU A 47 -12.64 -2.99 -13.88
N PRO A 48 -12.56 -1.76 -13.31
CA PRO A 48 -13.61 -0.76 -13.49
C PRO A 48 -13.84 -0.37 -14.95
N LEU A 49 -12.79 -0.24 -15.76
CA LEU A 49 -12.93 0.10 -17.18
C LEU A 49 -13.62 -1.01 -17.99
N VAL A 50 -13.33 -2.29 -17.70
CA VAL A 50 -14.05 -3.42 -18.31
C VAL A 50 -15.53 -3.40 -17.88
N ALA A 51 -15.82 -3.03 -16.63
CA ALA A 51 -17.19 -2.94 -16.15
C ALA A 51 -18.01 -1.86 -16.86
N VAL A 52 -17.41 -0.72 -17.23
CA VAL A 52 -18.05 0.32 -18.06
C VAL A 52 -18.52 -0.24 -19.40
N GLY A 53 -17.80 -1.21 -19.98
CA GLY A 53 -18.22 -1.88 -21.22
C GLY A 53 -19.43 -2.82 -21.07
N LEU A 54 -19.88 -3.12 -19.84
CA LEU A 54 -20.96 -4.06 -19.55
C LEU A 54 -22.22 -3.39 -18.98
N THR A 55 -22.11 -2.16 -18.47
CA THR A 55 -23.21 -1.46 -17.81
C THR A 55 -23.00 0.04 -17.85
N ASP A 56 -24.09 0.78 -18.07
CA ASP A 56 -24.09 2.24 -17.99
C ASP A 56 -24.27 2.76 -16.56
N SER A 57 -24.61 1.90 -15.60
CA SER A 57 -24.80 2.29 -14.19
C SER A 57 -23.46 2.58 -13.48
N PRO A 58 -23.21 3.84 -13.04
CA PRO A 58 -21.97 4.19 -12.32
C PRO A 58 -21.84 3.47 -10.98
N VAL A 59 -22.97 3.20 -10.31
CA VAL A 59 -23.01 2.49 -9.02
C VAL A 59 -22.49 1.06 -9.18
N LEU A 60 -22.89 0.37 -10.25
CA LEU A 60 -22.45 -1.00 -10.50
C LEU A 60 -20.95 -1.05 -10.82
N VAL A 61 -20.41 -0.07 -11.55
CA VAL A 61 -18.98 0.05 -11.84
C VAL A 61 -18.18 0.34 -10.58
N ALA A 62 -18.61 1.32 -9.77
CA ALA A 62 -17.94 1.67 -8.51
C ALA A 62 -17.95 0.49 -7.52
N GLY A 63 -19.04 -0.28 -7.48
CA GLY A 63 -19.11 -1.44 -6.61
C GLY A 63 -18.16 -2.58 -7.01
N VAL A 64 -17.69 -2.67 -8.26
CA VAL A 64 -16.63 -3.63 -8.64
C VAL A 64 -15.29 -3.23 -7.99
N ALA A 65 -14.93 -1.95 -8.01
CA ALA A 65 -13.73 -1.46 -7.32
C ALA A 65 -13.84 -1.64 -5.79
N MET A 66 -15.03 -1.39 -5.25
CA MET A 66 -15.33 -1.66 -3.84
C MET A 66 -15.19 -3.16 -3.53
N ALA A 67 -15.71 -4.05 -4.37
CA ALA A 67 -15.61 -5.49 -4.19
C ALA A 67 -14.14 -5.96 -4.19
N PHE A 68 -13.28 -5.37 -5.01
CA PHE A 68 -11.84 -5.64 -5.01
C PHE A 68 -11.14 -5.21 -3.72
N SER A 69 -11.52 -4.06 -3.16
CA SER A 69 -10.86 -3.48 -1.97
C SER A 69 -11.48 -3.91 -0.63
N LEU A 70 -12.74 -4.33 -0.61
CA LEU A 70 -13.47 -4.79 0.58
C LEU A 70 -12.76 -5.91 1.38
N PRO A 71 -12.07 -6.89 0.76
CA PRO A 71 -11.30 -7.89 1.49
C PRO A 71 -10.23 -7.33 2.42
N TRP A 72 -9.64 -6.16 2.13
CA TRP A 72 -8.70 -5.52 3.06
C TRP A 72 -9.36 -5.11 4.38
N LEU A 73 -10.65 -4.77 4.35
CA LEU A 73 -11.43 -4.47 5.54
C LEU A 73 -11.82 -5.74 6.31
N LEU A 74 -12.26 -6.78 5.59
CA LEU A 74 -12.85 -7.97 6.21
C LEU A 74 -11.82 -9.05 6.59
N VAL A 75 -10.75 -9.18 5.82
CA VAL A 75 -9.86 -10.35 5.84
C VAL A 75 -8.44 -10.02 6.27
N ALA A 76 -8.03 -8.74 6.35
CA ALA A 76 -6.65 -8.39 6.72
C ALA A 76 -6.20 -8.92 8.10
N LEU A 77 -7.08 -8.85 9.10
CA LEU A 77 -6.78 -9.38 10.45
C LEU A 77 -6.67 -10.93 10.46
N PRO A 78 -7.67 -11.69 9.95
CA PRO A 78 -7.55 -13.13 9.79
C PRO A 78 -6.35 -13.55 8.93
N ALA A 79 -6.06 -12.83 7.84
CA ALA A 79 -4.98 -13.13 6.92
C ALA A 79 -3.62 -13.12 7.62
N GLY A 80 -3.30 -12.08 8.40
CA GLY A 80 -2.05 -12.03 9.17
C GLY A 80 -1.90 -13.22 10.11
N ALA A 81 -2.95 -13.51 10.86
CA ALA A 81 -2.91 -14.57 11.85
C ALA A 81 -2.90 -15.99 11.22
N LEU A 82 -3.45 -16.16 10.00
CA LEU A 82 -3.38 -17.38 9.19
C LEU A 82 -2.00 -17.56 8.56
N VAL A 83 -1.45 -16.50 7.95
CA VAL A 83 -0.12 -16.49 7.29
C VAL A 83 0.98 -16.87 8.27
N ASP A 84 0.86 -16.49 9.53
CA ASP A 84 1.83 -16.90 10.55
C ASP A 84 1.81 -18.41 10.86
N ARG A 85 0.72 -19.13 10.53
CA ARG A 85 0.57 -20.57 10.81
C ARG A 85 0.95 -21.43 9.62
N LEU A 86 0.86 -20.87 8.42
CA LEU A 86 1.10 -21.56 7.18
C LEU A 86 2.53 -21.30 6.67
N ASP A 87 2.94 -22.09 5.70
CA ASP A 87 4.14 -21.77 4.93
C ASP A 87 3.84 -20.57 4.03
N ARG A 88 4.55 -19.46 4.25
CA ARG A 88 4.30 -18.18 3.57
C ARG A 88 4.43 -18.29 2.05
N ARG A 89 5.38 -19.10 1.57
CA ARG A 89 5.54 -19.34 0.13
C ARG A 89 4.34 -20.09 -0.45
N LYS A 90 3.81 -21.08 0.27
CA LYS A 90 2.61 -21.82 -0.17
C LYS A 90 1.38 -20.91 -0.24
N VAL A 91 1.23 -19.99 0.72
CA VAL A 91 0.14 -19.00 0.68
C VAL A 91 0.28 -18.08 -0.52
N MET A 92 1.49 -17.56 -0.79
CA MET A 92 1.74 -16.73 -1.97
C MET A 92 1.47 -17.46 -3.29
N LEU A 93 1.91 -18.72 -3.40
CA LEU A 93 1.63 -19.56 -4.56
C LEU A 93 0.11 -19.76 -4.75
N ALA A 94 -0.59 -20.17 -3.70
CA ALA A 94 -2.04 -20.39 -3.75
C ALA A 94 -2.80 -19.12 -4.13
N ALA A 95 -2.41 -17.97 -3.57
CA ALA A 95 -3.02 -16.68 -3.88
C ALA A 95 -2.85 -16.32 -5.36
N ASN A 96 -1.64 -16.36 -5.90
CA ASN A 96 -1.40 -16.01 -7.30
C ASN A 96 -1.99 -17.03 -8.28
N THR A 97 -2.00 -18.32 -7.93
CA THR A 97 -2.70 -19.33 -8.73
C THR A 97 -4.21 -19.07 -8.77
N LEU A 98 -4.82 -18.73 -7.63
CA LEU A 98 -6.24 -18.39 -7.57
C LEU A 98 -6.54 -17.14 -8.42
N ARG A 99 -5.73 -16.07 -8.30
CA ARG A 99 -5.91 -14.86 -9.12
C ARG A 99 -5.77 -15.14 -10.61
N ALA A 100 -4.74 -15.88 -11.01
CA ALA A 100 -4.52 -16.29 -12.40
C ALA A 100 -5.70 -17.12 -12.94
N ALA A 101 -6.24 -18.04 -12.14
CA ALA A 101 -7.39 -18.85 -12.52
C ALA A 101 -8.68 -18.01 -12.64
N LEU A 102 -8.97 -17.14 -11.67
CA LEU A 102 -10.16 -16.27 -11.69
C LEU A 102 -10.15 -15.34 -12.93
N PHE A 103 -9.02 -14.68 -13.19
CA PHE A 103 -8.92 -13.77 -14.34
C PHE A 103 -8.78 -14.51 -15.66
N GLY A 104 -8.13 -15.68 -15.70
CA GLY A 104 -8.11 -16.54 -16.88
C GLY A 104 -9.50 -17.06 -17.26
N ALA A 105 -10.29 -17.48 -16.27
CA ALA A 105 -11.69 -17.86 -16.48
C ALA A 105 -12.54 -16.67 -16.94
N THR A 106 -12.29 -15.47 -16.41
CA THR A 106 -12.95 -14.24 -16.86
C THR A 106 -12.58 -13.90 -18.30
N ALA A 107 -11.31 -14.05 -18.69
CA ALA A 107 -10.88 -13.87 -20.06
C ALA A 107 -11.63 -14.79 -21.02
N LEU A 108 -11.79 -16.06 -20.65
CA LEU A 108 -12.58 -17.02 -21.42
C LEU A 108 -14.06 -16.63 -21.48
N ALA A 109 -14.66 -16.19 -20.38
CA ALA A 109 -16.04 -15.71 -20.38
C ALA A 109 -16.24 -14.50 -21.32
N VAL A 110 -15.25 -13.59 -21.37
CA VAL A 110 -15.29 -12.40 -22.24
C VAL A 110 -15.20 -12.82 -23.70
N THR A 111 -14.29 -13.73 -24.06
CA THR A 111 -14.15 -14.19 -25.44
C THR A 111 -15.36 -14.99 -25.92
N LEU A 112 -16.04 -15.69 -25.01
CA LEU A 112 -17.29 -16.42 -25.29
C LEU A 112 -18.53 -15.52 -25.25
N GLY A 113 -18.41 -14.23 -24.89
CA GLY A 113 -19.54 -13.29 -24.83
C GLY A 113 -20.54 -13.57 -23.70
N VAL A 114 -20.16 -14.35 -22.68
CA VAL A 114 -21.03 -14.72 -21.54
C VAL A 114 -20.66 -13.97 -20.25
N THR A 115 -19.80 -12.95 -20.34
CA THR A 115 -19.42 -12.13 -19.19
C THR A 115 -20.59 -11.29 -18.69
N SER A 116 -20.73 -11.21 -17.37
CA SER A 116 -21.69 -10.35 -16.71
C SER A 116 -21.00 -9.49 -15.65
N ILE A 117 -21.64 -8.39 -15.27
CA ILE A 117 -21.17 -7.56 -14.17
C ILE A 117 -21.02 -8.36 -12.87
N TRP A 118 -21.94 -9.30 -12.60
CA TRP A 118 -21.91 -10.15 -11.41
C TRP A 118 -20.69 -11.08 -11.36
N LEU A 119 -20.25 -11.58 -12.51
CA LEU A 119 -18.98 -12.32 -12.60
C LEU A 119 -17.81 -11.42 -12.18
N LEU A 120 -17.78 -10.16 -12.61
CA LEU A 120 -16.74 -9.21 -12.21
C LEU A 120 -16.74 -8.95 -10.69
N TYR A 121 -17.90 -8.87 -10.04
CA TYR A 121 -17.97 -8.76 -8.57
C TYR A 121 -17.34 -9.95 -7.86
N VAL A 122 -17.68 -11.18 -8.28
CA VAL A 122 -17.14 -12.42 -7.68
C VAL A 122 -15.63 -12.49 -7.88
N VAL A 123 -15.17 -12.18 -9.09
CA VAL A 123 -13.75 -12.19 -9.45
C VAL A 123 -12.98 -11.10 -8.70
N ALA A 124 -13.52 -9.88 -8.62
CA ALA A 124 -12.94 -8.77 -7.88
C ALA A 124 -12.75 -9.14 -6.41
N PHE A 125 -13.82 -9.62 -5.76
CA PHE A 125 -13.76 -9.99 -4.35
C PHE A 125 -12.80 -11.16 -4.09
N GLY A 126 -12.87 -12.22 -4.90
CA GLY A 126 -11.95 -13.36 -4.79
C GLY A 126 -10.48 -12.95 -4.99
N ALA A 127 -10.24 -12.07 -5.95
CA ALA A 127 -8.91 -11.53 -6.22
C ALA A 127 -8.41 -10.60 -5.11
N GLY A 128 -9.26 -9.80 -4.47
CA GLY A 128 -8.89 -8.98 -3.31
C GLY A 128 -8.63 -9.79 -2.04
N VAL A 129 -9.31 -10.93 -1.85
CA VAL A 129 -8.99 -11.88 -0.77
C VAL A 129 -7.60 -12.48 -0.99
N ALA A 130 -7.33 -12.94 -2.21
CA ALA A 130 -6.01 -13.41 -2.59
C ALA A 130 -4.96 -12.29 -2.48
N GLU A 131 -5.30 -11.07 -2.96
CA GLU A 131 -4.82 -9.72 -2.59
C GLU A 131 -4.05 -9.70 -1.27
N THR A 132 -4.90 -9.64 -0.26
CA THR A 132 -4.61 -9.49 1.15
C THR A 132 -3.70 -10.61 1.67
N LEU A 133 -3.95 -11.87 1.28
CA LEU A 133 -3.15 -13.03 1.73
C LEU A 133 -1.72 -13.01 1.18
N TYR A 134 -1.56 -12.67 -0.10
CA TYR A 134 -0.25 -12.56 -0.74
C TYR A 134 0.57 -11.46 -0.10
N ASP A 135 0.06 -10.23 -0.02
CA ASP A 135 0.80 -9.07 0.46
C ASP A 135 1.25 -9.26 1.92
N THR A 136 0.38 -9.86 2.73
CA THR A 136 0.71 -10.20 4.12
C THR A 136 1.81 -11.25 4.20
N SER A 137 1.84 -12.21 3.28
CA SER A 137 2.87 -13.24 3.19
C SER A 137 4.19 -12.71 2.63
N ALA A 138 4.14 -11.87 1.59
CA ALA A 138 5.29 -11.29 0.90
C ALA A 138 6.14 -10.41 1.81
N GLN A 139 5.50 -9.61 2.66
CA GLN A 139 6.20 -8.82 3.67
C GLN A 139 6.85 -9.72 4.75
N SER A 140 6.16 -10.80 5.13
CA SER A 140 6.59 -11.66 6.24
C SER A 140 7.63 -12.72 5.83
N ILE A 141 7.75 -13.06 4.55
CA ILE A 141 8.73 -14.02 4.05
C ILE A 141 10.12 -13.40 3.91
N LEU A 142 10.22 -12.10 3.64
CA LEU A 142 11.48 -11.43 3.33
C LEU A 142 12.56 -11.60 4.42
N PRO A 143 12.27 -11.44 5.73
CA PRO A 143 13.27 -11.63 6.79
C PRO A 143 13.83 -13.07 6.88
N GLN A 144 13.18 -14.04 6.24
CA GLN A 144 13.63 -15.44 6.19
C GLN A 144 14.39 -15.76 4.90
N VAL A 145 14.40 -14.85 3.91
CA VAL A 145 15.09 -15.03 2.62
C VAL A 145 16.45 -14.35 2.59
N VAL A 146 16.62 -13.30 3.38
CA VAL A 146 17.86 -12.50 3.44
C VAL A 146 18.42 -12.45 4.86
N ALA A 147 19.73 -12.20 4.98
CA ALA A 147 20.38 -11.99 6.27
C ALA A 147 19.94 -10.65 6.91
N ARG A 148 20.07 -10.55 8.23
CA ARG A 148 19.57 -9.41 9.02
C ARG A 148 20.26 -8.09 8.69
N ASP A 149 21.55 -8.13 8.36
CA ASP A 149 22.40 -6.99 8.00
C ASP A 149 21.99 -6.32 6.68
N VAL A 150 21.49 -7.11 5.71
CA VAL A 150 21.03 -6.60 4.42
C VAL A 150 19.51 -6.38 4.35
N LEU A 151 18.78 -6.71 5.41
CA LEU A 151 17.31 -6.64 5.45
C LEU A 151 16.75 -5.23 5.16
N PRO A 152 17.33 -4.12 5.66
CA PRO A 152 16.87 -2.77 5.28
C PRO A 152 17.01 -2.49 3.79
N GLN A 153 18.13 -2.90 3.18
CA GLN A 153 18.36 -2.77 1.74
C GLN A 153 17.39 -3.63 0.93
N ALA A 154 17.13 -4.87 1.38
CA ALA A 154 16.19 -5.77 0.74
C ALA A 154 14.75 -5.21 0.79
N ASN A 155 14.32 -4.71 1.94
CA ASN A 155 13.01 -4.05 2.10
C ASN A 155 12.86 -2.85 1.17
N GLY A 156 13.85 -1.95 1.14
CA GLY A 156 13.79 -0.76 0.30
C GLY A 156 13.65 -1.11 -1.19
N ARG A 157 14.41 -2.10 -1.67
CA ARG A 157 14.34 -2.55 -3.08
C ARG A 157 13.03 -3.25 -3.40
N LEU A 158 12.58 -4.16 -2.54
CA LEU A 158 11.32 -4.86 -2.75
C LEU A 158 10.16 -3.87 -2.78
N HIS A 159 10.08 -2.98 -1.79
CA HIS A 159 9.03 -1.98 -1.71
C HIS A 159 9.03 -1.02 -2.91
N PHE A 160 10.21 -0.58 -3.35
CA PHE A 160 10.34 0.24 -4.55
C PHE A 160 9.78 -0.47 -5.79
N VAL A 161 10.13 -1.74 -5.99
CA VAL A 161 9.67 -2.54 -7.13
C VAL A 161 8.17 -2.77 -7.07
N GLU A 162 7.62 -3.09 -5.90
CA GLU A 162 6.18 -3.26 -5.69
C GLU A 162 5.43 -1.96 -5.98
N LEU A 163 5.89 -0.82 -5.46
CA LEU A 163 5.25 0.48 -5.66
C LEU A 163 5.35 0.95 -7.12
N ALA A 164 6.52 0.80 -7.74
CA ALA A 164 6.70 1.12 -9.16
C ALA A 164 5.81 0.24 -10.05
N ALA A 165 5.75 -1.07 -9.80
CA ALA A 165 4.90 -1.98 -10.54
C ALA A 165 3.40 -1.67 -10.35
N ASN A 166 2.96 -1.51 -9.10
CA ASN A 166 1.54 -1.37 -8.75
C ASN A 166 0.96 0.02 -9.05
N GLN A 167 1.70 1.09 -8.74
CA GLN A 167 1.17 2.45 -8.77
C GLN A 167 1.69 3.28 -9.94
N PHE A 168 2.87 2.98 -10.48
CA PHE A 168 3.48 3.76 -11.55
C PHE A 168 3.28 3.12 -12.93
N VAL A 169 3.61 1.83 -13.08
CA VAL A 169 3.55 1.13 -14.37
C VAL A 169 2.16 0.51 -14.62
N GLY A 170 1.53 -0.05 -13.58
CA GLY A 170 0.26 -0.76 -13.68
C GLY A 170 -0.88 0.06 -14.28
N PRO A 171 -1.20 1.27 -13.76
CA PRO A 171 -2.34 2.05 -14.23
C PRO A 171 -2.28 2.46 -15.71
N PRO A 172 -1.16 3.01 -16.23
CA PRO A 172 -1.05 3.30 -17.67
C PRO A 172 -1.17 2.04 -18.53
N LEU A 173 -0.53 0.94 -18.11
CA LEU A 173 -0.59 -0.34 -18.81
C LEU A 173 -2.02 -0.89 -18.85
N ALA A 174 -2.82 -0.68 -17.80
CA ALA A 174 -4.24 -1.04 -17.78
C ALA A 174 -5.02 -0.36 -18.89
N GLY A 175 -4.82 0.95 -19.08
CA GLY A 175 -5.48 1.72 -20.14
C GLY A 175 -5.18 1.16 -21.53
N PHE A 176 -3.91 0.86 -21.81
CA PHE A 176 -3.52 0.25 -23.09
C PHE A 176 -4.10 -1.16 -23.31
N LEU A 177 -4.10 -1.99 -22.26
CA LEU A 177 -4.67 -3.35 -22.36
C LEU A 177 -6.18 -3.32 -22.59
N VAL A 178 -6.91 -2.40 -21.94
CA VAL A 178 -8.34 -2.20 -22.16
C VAL A 178 -8.62 -1.68 -23.57
N ALA A 179 -7.80 -0.76 -24.08
CA ALA A 179 -7.93 -0.27 -25.46
C ALA A 179 -7.76 -1.41 -26.50
N GLY A 180 -6.94 -2.42 -26.18
CA GLY A 180 -6.83 -3.65 -26.98
C GLY A 180 -8.00 -4.63 -26.82
N GLY A 181 -8.96 -4.33 -25.93
CA GLY A 181 -10.18 -5.09 -25.70
C GLY A 181 -10.26 -5.70 -24.29
N ALA A 182 -11.50 -5.89 -23.81
CA ALA A 182 -11.77 -6.41 -22.47
C ALA A 182 -11.08 -7.75 -22.18
N ALA A 183 -10.99 -8.66 -23.15
CA ALA A 183 -10.34 -9.95 -22.99
C ALA A 183 -8.83 -9.82 -22.69
N LEU A 184 -8.16 -8.87 -23.36
CA LEU A 184 -6.74 -8.59 -23.13
C LEU A 184 -6.51 -7.96 -21.75
N ALA A 185 -7.41 -7.07 -21.33
CA ALA A 185 -7.37 -6.43 -20.01
C ALA A 185 -7.44 -7.41 -18.85
N VAL A 186 -8.18 -8.51 -18.98
CA VAL A 186 -8.24 -9.56 -17.94
C VAL A 186 -7.20 -10.67 -18.13
N ALA A 187 -6.82 -10.98 -19.37
CA ALA A 187 -5.78 -11.98 -19.66
C ALA A 187 -4.37 -11.52 -19.27
N GLY A 188 -4.06 -10.22 -19.44
CA GLY A 188 -2.76 -9.64 -19.08
C GLY A 188 -2.38 -9.88 -17.61
N PRO A 189 -3.21 -9.47 -16.64
CA PRO A 189 -3.01 -9.78 -15.23
C PRO A 189 -2.90 -11.29 -14.95
N ALA A 190 -3.74 -12.12 -15.57
CA ALA A 190 -3.67 -13.58 -15.42
C ALA A 190 -2.30 -14.14 -15.80
N GLY A 191 -1.75 -13.69 -16.93
CA GLY A 191 -0.41 -14.07 -17.39
C GLY A 191 0.69 -13.60 -16.43
N LEU A 192 0.60 -12.37 -15.93
CA LEU A 192 1.56 -11.83 -14.96
C LEU A 192 1.56 -12.59 -13.63
N TRP A 193 0.40 -12.97 -13.09
CA TRP A 193 0.35 -13.83 -11.91
C TRP A 193 0.88 -15.24 -12.19
N ALA A 194 0.66 -15.79 -13.39
CA ALA A 194 1.28 -17.07 -13.78
C ALA A 194 2.82 -16.98 -13.81
N VAL A 195 3.37 -15.87 -14.33
CA VAL A 195 4.81 -15.58 -14.27
C VAL A 195 5.29 -15.45 -12.82
N ALA A 196 4.52 -14.78 -11.96
CA ALA A 196 4.83 -14.67 -10.53
C ALA A 196 4.84 -16.04 -9.84
N VAL A 197 3.89 -16.93 -10.16
CA VAL A 197 3.86 -18.32 -9.68
C VAL A 197 5.11 -19.07 -10.13
N ALA A 198 5.48 -18.98 -11.41
CA ALA A 198 6.69 -19.63 -11.94
C ALA A 198 7.96 -19.14 -11.22
N ALA A 199 8.09 -17.83 -10.98
CA ALA A 199 9.20 -17.27 -10.22
C ALA A 199 9.22 -17.75 -8.76
N LEU A 200 8.06 -17.84 -8.09
CA LEU A 200 7.96 -18.37 -6.71
C LEU A 200 8.26 -19.87 -6.61
N LEU A 201 7.99 -20.64 -7.66
CA LEU A 201 8.37 -22.06 -7.70
C LEU A 201 9.90 -22.23 -7.65
N LEU A 202 10.67 -21.25 -8.11
CA LEU A 202 12.14 -21.25 -8.06
C LEU A 202 12.73 -20.80 -6.71
N VAL A 203 11.91 -20.22 -5.82
CA VAL A 203 12.31 -19.89 -4.44
C VAL A 203 12.29 -21.18 -3.61
N ARG A 204 13.46 -21.70 -3.23
CA ARG A 204 13.55 -22.96 -2.45
C ARG A 204 13.60 -22.66 -0.96
N GLY A 205 12.75 -23.34 -0.18
CA GLY A 205 12.73 -23.26 1.27
C GLY A 205 11.37 -23.59 1.85
N ARG A 206 11.34 -23.78 3.17
CA ARG A 206 10.13 -23.76 4.00
C ARG A 206 10.17 -22.49 4.83
N TYR A 207 9.13 -21.68 4.72
CA TYR A 207 9.10 -20.32 5.30
C TYR A 207 8.00 -20.21 6.35
N ARG A 208 8.10 -21.08 7.35
CA ARG A 208 7.19 -21.17 8.48
C ARG A 208 7.97 -20.82 9.74
N VAL A 209 7.37 -20.02 10.61
CA VAL A 209 7.93 -19.80 11.94
C VAL A 209 7.41 -20.94 12.82
N GLU A 210 8.32 -21.75 13.37
CA GLU A 210 7.99 -22.69 14.44
C GLU A 210 7.47 -21.89 15.64
N ARG A 211 6.27 -22.21 16.12
CA ARG A 211 5.67 -21.54 17.28
C ARG A 211 5.90 -22.40 18.51
N ASP A 212 6.44 -21.78 19.56
CA ASP A 212 6.62 -22.44 20.87
C ASP A 212 5.29 -22.76 21.57
N ARG A 213 4.20 -22.02 21.28
CA ARG A 213 2.87 -22.24 21.88
C ARG A 213 1.70 -21.98 20.91
N PRO A 214 0.68 -22.86 20.89
CA PRO A 214 -0.55 -22.61 20.14
C PRO A 214 -1.44 -21.60 20.90
N THR A 215 -1.51 -20.36 20.44
CA THR A 215 -2.52 -19.38 20.90
C THR A 215 -3.78 -19.42 20.03
N ALA A 216 -4.91 -18.93 20.53
CA ALA A 216 -6.13 -18.77 19.74
C ALA A 216 -6.04 -17.55 18.82
N LEU A 217 -6.45 -17.69 17.56
CA LEU A 217 -6.41 -16.62 16.54
C LEU A 217 -7.07 -15.32 17.02
N ARG A 218 -8.24 -15.45 17.66
CA ARG A 218 -8.99 -14.32 18.20
C ARG A 218 -8.26 -13.62 19.35
N ALA A 219 -7.55 -14.38 20.19
CA ALA A 219 -6.79 -13.82 21.31
C ALA A 219 -5.63 -12.96 20.79
N ASP A 220 -4.88 -13.45 19.80
CA ASP A 220 -3.78 -12.73 19.16
C ASP A 220 -4.25 -11.42 18.51
N ILE A 221 -5.36 -11.47 17.77
CA ILE A 221 -5.96 -10.28 17.13
C ILE A 221 -6.41 -9.27 18.21
N THR A 222 -7.10 -9.75 19.24
CA THR A 222 -7.62 -8.90 20.31
C THR A 222 -6.49 -8.25 21.10
N GLU A 223 -5.39 -8.96 21.34
CA GLU A 223 -4.22 -8.42 22.02
C GLU A 223 -3.58 -7.26 21.24
N GLY A 224 -3.36 -7.45 19.93
CA GLY A 224 -2.79 -6.40 19.07
C GLY A 224 -3.69 -5.17 18.96
N LEU A 225 -5.00 -5.36 18.74
CA LEU A 225 -5.97 -4.25 18.68
C LEU A 225 -6.08 -3.52 20.01
N ARG A 226 -6.10 -4.26 21.13
CA ARG A 226 -6.16 -3.66 22.47
C ARG A 226 -4.92 -2.84 22.76
N PHE A 227 -3.73 -3.33 22.40
CA PHE A 227 -2.49 -2.56 22.54
C PHE A 227 -2.56 -1.28 21.70
N LEU A 228 -2.89 -1.39 20.41
CA LEU A 228 -3.04 -0.24 19.51
C LEU A 228 -4.02 0.81 20.06
N TRP A 229 -5.17 0.38 20.59
CA TRP A 229 -6.21 1.29 21.07
C TRP A 229 -5.90 1.92 22.43
N ARG A 230 -5.10 1.25 23.26
CA ARG A 230 -4.62 1.77 24.55
C ARG A 230 -3.46 2.74 24.38
N HIS A 231 -2.60 2.52 23.40
CA HIS A 231 -1.46 3.39 23.13
C HIS A 231 -1.91 4.65 22.37
N ARG A 232 -2.03 5.77 23.08
CA ARG A 232 -2.59 7.02 22.55
C ARG A 232 -1.95 7.47 21.23
N LEU A 233 -0.61 7.50 21.17
CA LEU A 233 0.12 7.95 19.97
C LEU A 233 -0.17 7.05 18.75
N LEU A 234 0.00 5.73 18.89
CA LEU A 234 -0.26 4.76 17.83
C LEU A 234 -1.73 4.80 17.37
N ARG A 235 -2.69 4.92 18.29
CA ARG A 235 -4.11 5.09 17.95
C ARG A 235 -4.34 6.36 17.13
N THR A 236 -3.77 7.48 17.55
CA THR A 236 -3.90 8.76 16.84
C THR A 236 -3.34 8.65 15.43
N LEU A 237 -2.13 8.11 15.27
CA LEU A 237 -1.52 7.89 13.94
C LEU A 237 -2.37 6.94 13.07
N ALA A 238 -2.95 5.89 13.65
CA ALA A 238 -3.80 4.94 12.94
C ALA A 238 -5.12 5.56 12.45
N VAL A 239 -5.74 6.41 13.28
CA VAL A 239 -6.95 7.16 12.88
C VAL A 239 -6.62 8.18 11.79
N MET A 240 -5.49 8.87 11.90
CA MET A 240 -5.07 9.87 10.92
C MET A 240 -4.79 9.24 9.55
N VAL A 241 -4.05 8.13 9.49
CA VAL A 241 -3.82 7.44 8.20
C VAL A 241 -5.11 6.86 7.63
N GLY A 242 -5.98 6.30 8.47
CA GLY A 242 -7.28 5.78 8.04
C GLY A 242 -8.16 6.89 7.45
N GLY A 243 -8.20 8.05 8.10
CA GLY A 243 -8.90 9.24 7.62
C GLY A 243 -8.31 9.77 6.31
N SER A 244 -6.98 9.90 6.21
CA SER A 244 -6.30 10.35 4.99
C SER A 244 -6.56 9.42 3.81
N ASN A 245 -6.54 8.10 4.03
CA ASN A 245 -6.84 7.11 3.00
C ASN A 245 -8.32 7.14 2.61
N PHE A 246 -9.22 7.32 3.57
CA PHE A 246 -10.65 7.49 3.31
C PHE A 246 -10.90 8.71 2.39
N THR A 247 -10.36 9.88 2.73
CA THR A 247 -10.55 11.11 1.95
C THR A 247 -9.90 11.00 0.56
N THR A 248 -8.70 10.42 0.49
CA THR A 248 -7.98 10.25 -0.78
C THR A 248 -8.72 9.27 -1.69
N SER A 249 -9.21 8.16 -1.15
CA SER A 249 -9.97 7.18 -1.93
C SER A 249 -11.32 7.73 -2.41
N ALA A 250 -12.01 8.53 -1.60
CA ALA A 250 -13.24 9.21 -1.99
C ALA A 250 -13.02 10.13 -3.20
N VAL A 251 -11.93 10.90 -3.18
CA VAL A 251 -11.56 11.81 -4.26
C VAL A 251 -11.10 11.06 -5.50
N LEU A 252 -10.19 10.09 -5.37
CA LEU A 252 -9.67 9.34 -6.52
C LEU A 252 -10.78 8.57 -7.25
N ALA A 253 -11.76 8.02 -6.52
CA ALA A 253 -12.89 7.30 -7.11
C ALA A 253 -13.71 8.16 -8.09
N VAL A 254 -13.86 9.45 -7.81
CA VAL A 254 -14.67 10.37 -8.63
C VAL A 254 -13.83 11.29 -9.52
N LEU A 255 -12.51 11.36 -9.29
CA LEU A 255 -11.60 12.25 -10.02
C LEU A 255 -11.59 11.95 -11.51
N VAL A 256 -11.73 10.69 -11.92
CA VAL A 256 -11.78 10.31 -13.35
C VAL A 256 -12.95 10.99 -14.07
N LEU A 257 -14.14 11.03 -13.44
CA LEU A 257 -15.33 11.68 -14.00
C LEU A 257 -15.19 13.20 -14.06
N TYR A 258 -14.38 13.77 -13.16
CA TYR A 258 -14.10 15.21 -13.14
C TYR A 258 -13.03 15.62 -14.16
N ALA A 259 -12.11 14.69 -14.46
CA ALA A 259 -10.91 14.95 -15.24
C ALA A 259 -11.05 14.60 -16.73
N VAL A 260 -11.73 13.49 -17.06
CA VAL A 260 -11.68 12.86 -18.39
C VAL A 260 -12.97 13.09 -19.19
N GLY A 261 -12.83 13.46 -20.46
CA GLY A 261 -13.92 13.58 -21.42
C GLY A 261 -14.26 15.03 -21.78
N SER A 262 -14.90 15.24 -22.92
CA SER A 262 -15.24 16.58 -23.46
C SER A 262 -16.15 17.39 -22.56
N ASP A 263 -17.05 16.72 -21.83
CA ASP A 263 -18.02 17.34 -20.92
C ASP A 263 -17.49 17.41 -19.48
N SER A 264 -16.27 16.94 -19.24
CA SER A 264 -15.65 16.97 -17.91
C SER A 264 -15.08 18.36 -17.59
N ALA A 265 -14.90 18.64 -16.30
CA ALA A 265 -14.44 19.96 -15.86
C ALA A 265 -12.99 20.27 -16.27
N MET A 266 -12.14 19.26 -16.46
CA MET A 266 -10.75 19.44 -16.92
C MET A 266 -10.55 19.18 -18.41
N GLY A 267 -11.44 18.44 -19.07
CA GLY A 267 -11.34 18.15 -20.51
C GLY A 267 -10.12 17.30 -20.89
N LEU A 268 -9.57 16.50 -19.97
CA LEU A 268 -8.40 15.67 -20.26
C LEU A 268 -8.77 14.45 -21.11
N THR A 269 -7.80 14.00 -21.88
CA THR A 269 -7.80 12.66 -22.48
C THR A 269 -7.46 11.61 -21.43
N GLU A 270 -7.77 10.34 -21.69
CA GLU A 270 -7.44 9.22 -20.80
C GLU A 270 -5.93 9.15 -20.50
N PRO A 271 -5.01 9.34 -21.48
CA PRO A 271 -3.58 9.44 -21.21
C PRO A 271 -3.23 10.65 -20.33
N GLY A 272 -3.89 11.79 -20.52
CA GLY A 272 -3.70 12.99 -19.69
C GLY A 272 -4.04 12.74 -18.23
N TYR A 273 -5.11 11.99 -17.96
CA TYR A 273 -5.46 11.56 -16.61
C TYR A 273 -4.45 10.58 -16.01
N GLY A 274 -3.96 9.62 -16.80
CA GLY A 274 -2.88 8.73 -16.38
C GLY A 274 -1.61 9.51 -15.98
N LEU A 275 -1.23 10.52 -16.76
CA LEU A 275 -0.09 11.40 -16.45
C LEU A 275 -0.33 12.23 -15.17
N LEU A 276 -1.55 12.71 -14.95
CA LEU A 276 -1.91 13.42 -13.72
C LEU A 276 -1.74 12.53 -12.48
N LEU A 277 -2.20 11.27 -12.53
CA LEU A 277 -1.99 10.31 -11.44
C LEU A 277 -0.52 9.95 -11.27
N THR A 278 0.22 9.88 -12.37
CA THR A 278 1.66 9.63 -12.37
C THR A 278 2.41 10.75 -11.65
N ALA A 279 1.94 12.00 -11.68
CA ALA A 279 2.54 13.08 -10.90
C ALA A 279 2.51 12.79 -9.40
N LEU A 280 1.39 12.29 -8.87
CA LEU A 280 1.30 11.87 -7.46
C LEU A 280 2.26 10.73 -7.14
N ALA A 281 2.28 9.68 -7.97
CA ALA A 281 3.17 8.52 -7.79
C ALA A 281 4.65 8.92 -7.89
N GLY A 282 5.01 9.75 -8.88
CA GLY A 282 6.36 10.31 -9.03
C GLY A 282 6.76 11.16 -7.83
N GLY A 283 5.82 11.92 -7.27
CA GLY A 283 5.99 12.64 -6.02
C GLY A 283 6.34 11.72 -4.86
N ILE A 284 5.58 10.63 -4.68
CA ILE A 284 5.85 9.61 -3.64
C ILE A 284 7.24 8.99 -3.83
N MET A 285 7.62 8.65 -5.06
CA MET A 285 8.94 8.10 -5.36
C MET A 285 10.06 9.09 -5.00
N LEU A 286 9.95 10.35 -5.43
CA LEU A 286 10.91 11.40 -5.08
C LEU A 286 10.95 11.62 -3.56
N GLY A 287 9.78 11.66 -2.93
CA GLY A 287 9.61 11.80 -1.49
C GLY A 287 10.32 10.72 -0.71
N SER A 288 10.27 9.46 -1.17
CA SER A 288 10.97 8.35 -0.50
C SER A 288 12.49 8.56 -0.41
N LEU A 289 13.09 9.27 -1.39
CA LEU A 289 14.52 9.59 -1.42
C LEU A 289 14.88 10.75 -0.49
N VAL A 290 13.96 11.70 -0.29
CA VAL A 290 14.21 12.93 0.47
C VAL A 290 13.56 12.94 1.86
N ALA A 291 12.72 11.97 2.19
CA ALA A 291 11.95 11.90 3.44
C ALA A 291 12.84 12.01 4.68
N ALA A 292 13.96 11.28 4.73
CA ALA A 292 14.91 11.35 5.83
C ALA A 292 15.64 12.71 5.92
N ARG A 293 15.72 13.47 4.83
CA ARG A 293 16.24 14.85 4.85
C ARG A 293 15.17 15.80 5.38
N ILE A 294 13.93 15.65 4.95
CA ILE A 294 12.78 16.43 5.42
C ILE A 294 12.60 16.24 6.93
N GLU A 295 12.61 14.99 7.42
CA GLU A 295 12.50 14.67 8.84
C GLU A 295 13.62 15.33 9.66
N ARG A 296 14.87 15.29 9.18
CA ARG A 296 16.01 15.92 9.86
C ARG A 296 15.91 17.44 9.91
N TRP A 297 15.25 18.07 8.93
CA TRP A 297 15.13 19.53 8.85
C TRP A 297 13.95 20.07 9.63
N LEU A 298 12.81 19.39 9.55
CA LEU A 298 11.57 19.85 10.18
C LEU A 298 11.34 19.21 11.56
N GLY A 299 11.98 18.08 11.86
CA GLY A 299 11.60 17.22 12.99
C GLY A 299 10.36 16.39 12.69
N ARG A 300 10.09 15.39 13.54
CA ARG A 300 9.02 14.41 13.29
C ARG A 300 7.61 15.02 13.34
N PRO A 301 7.22 15.82 14.36
CA PRO A 301 5.87 16.39 14.42
C PRO A 301 5.56 17.31 13.23
N LEU A 302 6.45 18.26 12.91
CA LEU A 302 6.22 19.18 11.80
C LEU A 302 6.18 18.45 10.46
N SER A 303 7.02 17.43 10.26
CA SER A 303 6.98 16.59 9.04
C SER A 303 5.64 15.85 8.90
N LEU A 304 5.10 15.30 10.00
CA LEU A 304 3.79 14.65 10.00
C LEU A 304 2.66 15.66 9.72
N GLY A 305 2.72 16.84 10.34
CA GLY A 305 1.75 17.92 10.12
C GLY A 305 1.75 18.46 8.68
N THR A 306 2.93 18.72 8.10
CA THR A 306 3.04 19.16 6.70
C THR A 306 2.58 18.08 5.72
N SER A 307 2.80 16.80 6.04
CA SER A 307 2.28 15.68 5.23
C SER A 307 0.75 15.63 5.21
N LEU A 308 0.08 15.93 6.33
CA LEU A 308 -1.39 16.01 6.38
C LEU A 308 -1.93 17.23 5.64
N LEU A 309 -1.26 18.39 5.78
CA LEU A 309 -1.60 19.58 4.99
C LEU A 309 -1.49 19.30 3.49
N ALA A 310 -0.43 18.60 3.08
CA ALA A 310 -0.26 18.14 1.71
C ALA A 310 -1.38 17.19 1.27
N CYS A 311 -1.75 16.21 2.10
CA CYS A 311 -2.89 15.33 1.83
C CYS A 311 -4.18 16.13 1.65
N ALA A 312 -4.45 17.10 2.53
CA ALA A 312 -5.63 17.96 2.42
C ALA A 312 -5.61 18.82 1.15
N ALA A 313 -4.44 19.30 0.73
CA ALA A 313 -4.28 20.04 -0.52
C ALA A 313 -4.56 19.16 -1.76
N VAL A 314 -4.00 17.95 -1.79
CA VAL A 314 -4.24 16.97 -2.88
C VAL A 314 -5.74 16.65 -3.02
N VAL A 315 -6.43 16.48 -1.90
CA VAL A 315 -7.85 16.13 -1.85
C VAL A 315 -8.75 17.34 -2.12
N GLY A 316 -8.40 18.52 -1.61
CA GLY A 316 -9.27 19.70 -1.58
C GLY A 316 -9.11 20.67 -2.75
N ILE A 317 -7.89 20.85 -3.29
CA ILE A 317 -7.64 21.82 -4.38
C ILE A 317 -8.44 21.55 -5.67
N PRO A 318 -8.78 20.30 -6.05
CA PRO A 318 -9.68 20.06 -7.18
C PRO A 318 -11.06 20.73 -7.07
N ALA A 319 -11.49 21.13 -5.86
CA ALA A 319 -12.70 21.94 -5.66
C ALA A 319 -12.54 23.39 -6.18
N LEU A 320 -11.31 23.91 -6.14
CA LEU A 320 -10.98 25.31 -6.40
C LEU A 320 -10.38 25.54 -7.79
N SER A 321 -9.78 24.50 -8.39
CA SER A 321 -9.10 24.59 -9.68
C SER A 321 -9.41 23.38 -10.55
N THR A 322 -9.65 23.64 -11.83
CA THR A 322 -9.74 22.63 -12.89
C THR A 322 -8.47 22.58 -13.74
N ASN A 323 -7.47 23.42 -13.47
CA ASN A 323 -6.27 23.50 -14.28
C ASN A 323 -5.38 22.26 -14.05
N PRO A 324 -5.15 21.41 -15.06
CA PRO A 324 -4.40 20.16 -14.90
C PRO A 324 -2.96 20.38 -14.46
N PHE A 325 -2.32 21.48 -14.85
CA PHE A 325 -0.94 21.79 -14.46
C PHE A 325 -0.83 22.15 -12.98
N VAL A 326 -1.82 22.90 -12.47
CA VAL A 326 -1.89 23.24 -11.03
C VAL A 326 -2.11 21.98 -10.21
N LEU A 327 -3.07 21.14 -10.62
CA LEU A 327 -3.35 19.88 -9.91
C LEU A 327 -2.17 18.90 -9.99
N GLY A 328 -1.51 18.80 -11.15
CA GLY A 328 -0.30 17.99 -11.31
C GLY A 328 0.84 18.45 -10.39
N ALA A 329 1.07 19.76 -10.27
CA ALA A 329 2.07 20.31 -9.35
C ALA A 329 1.72 20.02 -7.88
N VAL A 330 0.46 20.20 -7.49
CA VAL A 330 -0.04 19.87 -6.15
C VAL A 330 0.11 18.38 -5.85
N PHE A 331 -0.23 17.52 -6.79
CA PHE A 331 -0.12 16.07 -6.64
C PHE A 331 1.33 15.63 -6.50
N LEU A 332 2.23 16.19 -7.32
CA LEU A 332 3.67 15.93 -7.23
C LEU A 332 4.24 16.36 -5.87
N ALA A 333 4.01 17.61 -5.47
CA ALA A 333 4.49 18.12 -4.18
C ALA A 333 3.84 17.38 -2.99
N GLY A 334 2.55 17.06 -3.12
CA GLY A 334 1.80 16.31 -2.13
C GLY A 334 2.33 14.89 -1.95
N GLY A 335 2.63 14.20 -3.06
CA GLY A 335 3.24 12.87 -3.04
C GLY A 335 4.57 12.85 -2.30
N VAL A 336 5.42 13.86 -2.50
CA VAL A 336 6.72 14.00 -1.80
C VAL A 336 6.52 14.01 -0.28
N LEU A 337 5.56 14.78 0.20
CA LEU A 337 5.28 14.91 1.63
C LEU A 337 4.55 13.68 2.19
N ILE A 338 3.60 13.09 1.45
CA ILE A 338 2.91 11.85 1.84
C ILE A 338 3.90 10.69 2.04
N ALA A 339 4.97 10.61 1.25
CA ALA A 339 6.03 9.61 1.48
C ALA A 339 6.72 9.80 2.84
N THR A 340 6.90 11.04 3.28
CA THR A 340 7.53 11.38 4.57
C THR A 340 6.69 10.87 5.74
N TRP A 341 5.36 10.99 5.67
CA TRP A 341 4.45 10.39 6.65
C TRP A 341 4.65 8.88 6.81
N ASN A 342 4.72 8.15 5.68
CA ASN A 342 4.88 6.70 5.72
C ASN A 342 6.20 6.29 6.39
N VAL A 343 7.31 6.97 6.06
CA VAL A 343 8.63 6.69 6.63
C VAL A 343 8.61 6.88 8.16
N ILE A 344 8.11 8.01 8.64
CA ILE A 344 8.10 8.33 10.08
C ILE A 344 7.16 7.39 10.84
N THR A 345 5.93 7.16 10.34
CA THR A 345 4.93 6.37 11.07
C THR A 345 5.23 4.87 11.09
N VAL A 346 5.92 4.34 10.08
CA VAL A 346 6.45 2.97 10.14
C VAL A 346 7.54 2.88 11.20
N SER A 347 8.50 3.80 11.19
CA SER A 347 9.63 3.81 12.14
C SER A 347 9.15 3.95 13.59
N LEU A 348 8.26 4.91 13.88
CA LEU A 348 7.70 5.10 15.21
C LEU A 348 6.97 3.85 15.73
N ARG A 349 6.23 3.16 14.85
CA ARG A 349 5.51 1.95 15.24
C ARG A 349 6.47 0.81 15.58
N GLN A 350 7.57 0.69 14.85
CA GLN A 350 8.60 -0.32 15.12
C GLN A 350 9.30 -0.04 16.45
N LEU A 351 9.62 1.23 16.75
CA LEU A 351 10.29 1.63 18.00
C LEU A 351 9.41 1.50 19.24
N ILE A 352 8.12 1.82 19.11
CA ILE A 352 7.20 1.89 20.27
C ILE A 352 6.53 0.54 20.57
N THR A 353 6.44 -0.35 19.58
CA THR A 353 5.70 -1.60 19.73
C THR A 353 6.64 -2.72 20.14
N PRO A 354 6.38 -3.43 21.26
CA PRO A 354 7.17 -4.59 21.64
C PRO A 354 7.24 -5.63 20.52
N ASP A 355 8.41 -6.23 20.32
CA ASP A 355 8.69 -7.19 19.22
C ASP A 355 7.62 -8.28 19.10
N ARG A 356 7.19 -8.84 20.23
CA ARG A 356 6.15 -9.90 20.29
C ARG A 356 4.76 -9.44 19.79
N LEU A 357 4.50 -8.14 19.75
CA LEU A 357 3.23 -7.53 19.35
C LEU A 357 3.30 -6.82 18.00
N LEU A 358 4.49 -6.53 17.47
CA LEU A 358 4.71 -5.71 16.28
C LEU A 358 3.86 -6.18 15.09
N GLY A 359 3.88 -7.48 14.77
CA GLY A 359 3.06 -8.05 13.68
C GLY A 359 1.55 -7.84 13.87
N ARG A 360 1.05 -8.05 15.10
CA ARG A 360 -0.38 -7.96 15.44
C ARG A 360 -0.87 -6.50 15.43
N VAL A 361 -0.06 -5.58 15.95
CA VAL A 361 -0.33 -4.14 15.91
C VAL A 361 -0.28 -3.62 14.47
N ASN A 362 0.67 -4.10 13.67
CA ASN A 362 0.76 -3.76 12.26
C ASN A 362 -0.49 -4.19 11.48
N SER A 363 -1.03 -5.39 11.73
CA SER A 363 -2.29 -5.84 11.12
C SER A 363 -3.47 -4.94 11.51
N GLY A 364 -3.58 -4.55 12.78
CA GLY A 364 -4.60 -3.59 13.24
C GLY A 364 -4.48 -2.23 12.58
N TYR A 365 -3.25 -1.71 12.46
CA TYR A 365 -2.97 -0.45 11.78
C TYR A 365 -3.31 -0.53 10.29
N ARG A 366 -2.95 -1.63 9.60
CA ARG A 366 -3.27 -1.85 8.19
C ARG A 366 -4.77 -1.98 7.95
N MET A 367 -5.52 -2.63 8.84
CA MET A 367 -6.97 -2.67 8.72
C MET A 367 -7.58 -1.27 8.69
N LEU A 368 -7.11 -0.36 9.54
CA LEU A 368 -7.58 1.03 9.54
C LEU A 368 -7.10 1.80 8.30
N ALA A 369 -5.85 1.60 7.88
CA ALA A 369 -5.30 2.29 6.72
C ALA A 369 -5.92 1.83 5.39
N TRP A 370 -5.97 0.53 5.12
CA TRP A 370 -6.42 -0.02 3.85
C TRP A 370 -7.93 -0.32 3.83
N GLY A 371 -8.50 -0.69 4.98
CA GLY A 371 -9.94 -0.94 5.10
C GLY A 371 -10.79 0.33 5.01
N SER A 372 -10.20 1.51 5.16
CA SER A 372 -10.89 2.79 4.95
C SER A 372 -11.02 3.19 3.48
N LEU A 373 -10.19 2.61 2.58
CA LEU A 373 -10.25 2.87 1.14
C LEU A 373 -11.63 2.56 0.52
N PRO A 374 -12.19 1.33 0.65
CA PRO A 374 -13.52 1.02 0.08
C PRO A 374 -14.61 1.93 0.64
N LEU A 375 -14.55 2.24 1.94
CA LEU A 375 -15.51 3.13 2.60
C LEU A 375 -15.42 4.56 2.04
N GLY A 376 -14.20 5.04 1.80
CA GLY A 376 -13.95 6.33 1.18
C GLY A 376 -14.48 6.39 -0.25
N ALA A 377 -14.15 5.40 -1.08
CA ALA A 377 -14.64 5.31 -2.46
C ALA A 377 -16.18 5.32 -2.53
N ALA A 378 -16.85 4.53 -1.68
CA ALA A 378 -18.30 4.50 -1.59
C ALA A 378 -18.88 5.85 -1.15
N ALA A 379 -18.30 6.48 -0.12
CA ALA A 379 -18.71 7.80 0.33
C ALA A 379 -18.50 8.88 -0.75
N GLY A 380 -17.39 8.83 -1.49
CA GLY A 380 -17.11 9.74 -2.59
C GLY A 380 -18.15 9.64 -3.72
N GLY A 381 -18.50 8.42 -4.12
CA GLY A 381 -19.55 8.18 -5.11
C GLY A 381 -20.93 8.69 -4.69
N LEU A 382 -21.36 8.37 -3.46
CA LEU A 382 -22.66 8.82 -2.93
C LEU A 382 -22.72 10.35 -2.78
N LEU A 383 -21.64 10.98 -2.28
CA LEU A 383 -21.58 12.43 -2.17
C LEU A 383 -21.56 13.11 -3.54
N ALA A 384 -20.92 12.50 -4.55
CA ALA A 384 -20.95 13.01 -5.91
C ALA A 384 -22.36 12.95 -6.52
N GLU A 385 -23.13 11.91 -6.24
CA GLU A 385 -24.51 11.76 -6.72
C GLU A 385 -25.42 12.84 -6.12
N TRP A 386 -25.32 13.10 -4.82
CA TRP A 386 -26.24 14.02 -4.14
C TRP A 386 -25.82 15.48 -4.20
N PHE A 387 -24.51 15.76 -4.22
CA PHE A 387 -23.97 17.12 -4.08
C PHE A 387 -23.07 17.54 -5.27
N GLY A 388 -22.81 16.63 -6.22
CA GLY A 388 -21.93 16.86 -7.35
C GLY A 388 -20.44 16.67 -7.03
N LEU A 389 -19.64 16.50 -8.08
CA LEU A 389 -18.21 16.15 -7.98
C LEU A 389 -17.39 17.19 -7.19
N ARG A 390 -17.63 18.50 -7.41
CA ARG A 390 -16.88 19.57 -6.72
C ARG A 390 -17.09 19.58 -5.21
N ALA A 391 -18.31 19.25 -4.76
CA ALA A 391 -18.62 19.19 -3.34
C ALA A 391 -17.83 18.08 -2.63
N VAL A 392 -17.60 16.94 -3.31
CA VAL A 392 -16.78 15.85 -2.77
C VAL A 392 -15.39 16.33 -2.42
N PHE A 393 -14.71 17.04 -3.33
CA PHE A 393 -13.37 17.59 -3.08
C PHE A 393 -13.36 18.56 -1.90
N ALA A 394 -14.36 19.45 -1.80
CA ALA A 394 -14.45 20.41 -0.70
C ALA A 394 -14.69 19.72 0.66
N ILE A 395 -15.67 18.81 0.73
CA ILE A 395 -16.01 18.07 1.96
C ILE A 395 -14.82 17.22 2.42
N MET A 396 -14.21 16.47 1.50
CA MET A 396 -13.07 15.61 1.81
C MET A 396 -11.82 16.44 2.15
N GLY A 397 -11.63 17.60 1.54
CA GLY A 397 -10.58 18.55 1.89
C GLY A 397 -10.72 19.09 3.32
N VAL A 398 -11.94 19.47 3.72
CA VAL A 398 -12.23 19.90 5.10
C VAL A 398 -12.04 18.74 6.08
N LEU A 399 -12.50 17.54 5.74
CA LEU A 399 -12.28 16.35 6.56
C LEU A 399 -10.78 16.05 6.72
N ALA A 400 -10.00 16.13 5.64
CA ALA A 400 -8.55 15.95 5.69
C ALA A 400 -7.86 17.02 6.55
N LEU A 401 -8.28 18.29 6.47
CA LEU A 401 -7.79 19.36 7.36
C LEU A 401 -8.11 19.08 8.82
N SER A 402 -9.30 18.53 9.12
CA SER A 402 -9.68 18.21 10.50
C SER A 402 -8.78 17.14 11.14
N LEU A 403 -8.10 16.31 10.34
CA LEU A 403 -7.12 15.34 10.85
C LEU A 403 -5.89 16.02 11.48
N LEU A 404 -5.61 17.28 11.16
CA LEU A 404 -4.57 18.06 11.82
C LEU A 404 -4.84 18.25 13.32
N LEU A 405 -6.09 18.14 13.77
CA LEU A 405 -6.40 18.13 15.20
C LEU A 405 -5.72 16.94 15.92
N GLY A 406 -5.40 15.86 15.21
CA GLY A 406 -4.59 14.76 15.74
C GLY A 406 -3.19 15.19 16.17
N MET A 407 -2.62 16.23 15.54
CA MET A 407 -1.28 16.74 15.84
C MET A 407 -1.15 17.31 17.26
N PHE A 408 -2.25 17.70 17.90
CA PHE A 408 -2.23 18.10 19.33
C PHE A 408 -1.71 16.98 20.24
N TRP A 409 -1.80 15.73 19.79
CA TRP A 409 -1.35 14.55 20.55
C TRP A 409 -0.08 13.91 19.97
N VAL A 410 0.45 14.45 18.86
CA VAL A 410 1.65 13.98 18.17
C VAL A 410 2.73 15.05 18.31
N THR A 411 3.21 15.25 19.54
CA THR A 411 4.28 16.21 19.87
C THR A 411 5.61 15.48 20.04
N ASP A 412 6.72 16.22 19.98
CA ASP A 412 8.05 15.64 20.30
C ASP A 412 8.03 15.03 21.70
N SER A 413 7.45 15.70 22.69
CA SER A 413 7.34 15.17 24.05
C SER A 413 6.58 13.84 24.12
N ALA A 414 5.49 13.69 23.35
CA ALA A 414 4.71 12.44 23.30
C ALA A 414 5.47 11.32 22.59
N ILE A 415 6.20 11.64 21.51
CA ILE A 415 7.03 10.67 20.79
C ILE A 415 8.17 10.17 21.67
N HIS A 416 8.96 11.06 22.26
CA HIS A 416 10.08 10.68 23.14
C HIS A 416 9.61 9.95 24.41
N ALA A 417 8.43 10.30 24.94
CA ALA A 417 7.84 9.56 26.06
C ALA A 417 7.50 8.12 25.67
N ALA A 418 6.88 7.92 24.50
CA ALA A 418 6.51 6.61 24.01
C ALA A 418 7.73 5.72 23.73
N GLU A 419 8.82 6.28 23.19
CA GLU A 419 10.08 5.55 22.96
C GLU A 419 10.71 5.12 24.29
N ARG A 420 10.83 6.02 25.27
CA ARG A 420 11.36 5.67 26.60
C ARG A 420 10.52 4.62 27.33
N ASP A 421 9.21 4.63 27.15
CA ASP A 421 8.32 3.64 27.76
C ASP A 421 8.45 2.27 27.10
N ALA A 422 8.85 2.22 25.82
CA ALA A 422 9.15 0.98 25.11
C ALA A 422 10.48 0.39 25.58
N ASP A 423 11.54 1.20 25.69
CA ASP A 423 12.86 0.78 26.19
C ASP A 423 12.83 0.20 27.61
N ARG A 424 11.84 0.56 28.42
CA ARG A 424 11.64 0.03 29.79
C ARG A 424 10.93 -1.32 29.84
N GLN A 425 10.32 -1.75 28.74
CA GLN A 425 9.56 -3.00 28.66
C GLN A 425 10.39 -4.16 28.08
N GLU A 426 11.53 -3.85 27.46
CA GLU A 426 12.59 -4.80 27.09
C GLU A 426 13.51 -5.07 28.29
#